data_AF-A0A815SA47-F1
#
_entry.id   AF-A0A815SA47-F1
#
_cell.length_a   1.000
_cell.length_b   1.000
_cell.length_c   1.000
_cell.angle_alpha   90.00
_cell.angle_beta   90.00
_cell.angle_gamma   90.00
#
_symmetry.space_group_name_H-M   'P 1'
#
loop_
_entity.id
_entity.type
_entity.pdbx_description
1 polymer ?
#
loop_
_entity_poly.entity_id
_entity_poly.type
_entity_poly.pdbx_seq_one_letter_code
_entity_poly.pdbx_strand_id
1 'polypeptide(L)'
;LGSDIRDHREILYRMVYEVSKNKFHCKAALGASYNEGIIWDPTILIGHFESRVAKFFAAFAFALATLGTNISANTISAANDLSAMFPKIFNIRRGSFVASLLAWVCVPWYILSSAQGFLAFMSSYSVFLGPIAGVMVSDFWLVRHIGRIQTPELYQPHGKYWYWKGWHWRAYVALICGTTPNLPGFLQQISQSIKVGNAIYIFYVGWLNSFIIGLSLYWLLWKIWPAHDIGEAILVDDVIGSNDGIDKNKLINDTVGSAIVTTEKHSENTDLINTVL
;
A
#
# COMPACT_ATOMS: atom_id res chain seq x y z
N LEU A 1 33.20 -13.22 -31.74
CA LEU A 1 32.33 -13.30 -30.55
C LEU A 1 31.59 -11.99 -30.20
N GLY A 2 31.93 -10.82 -30.79
CA GLY A 2 31.29 -9.53 -30.46
C GLY A 2 30.35 -8.91 -31.50
N SER A 3 29.99 -9.63 -32.58
CA SER A 3 29.03 -9.16 -33.60
C SER A 3 27.61 -9.72 -33.40
N ASP A 4 27.49 -10.90 -32.81
CA ASP A 4 26.23 -11.66 -32.71
C ASP A 4 25.29 -11.15 -31.58
N ILE A 5 25.86 -10.65 -30.48
CA ILE A 5 25.10 -10.13 -29.34
C ILE A 5 24.49 -8.75 -29.63
N ARG A 6 25.05 -8.00 -30.60
CA ARG A 6 24.50 -6.70 -31.02
C ARG A 6 23.21 -6.86 -31.83
N ASP A 7 23.09 -7.94 -32.59
CA ASP A 7 21.92 -8.21 -33.44
C ASP A 7 20.69 -8.60 -32.61
N HIS A 8 20.87 -9.44 -31.57
CA HIS A 8 19.77 -9.81 -30.67
C HIS A 8 19.20 -8.62 -29.88
N ARG A 9 20.04 -7.66 -29.50
CA ARG A 9 19.57 -6.42 -28.87
C ARG A 9 18.79 -5.55 -29.86
N GLU A 10 19.25 -5.41 -31.10
CA GLU A 10 18.51 -4.67 -32.14
C GLU A 10 17.15 -5.30 -32.46
N ILE A 11 17.06 -6.64 -32.50
CA ILE A 11 15.79 -7.35 -32.69
C ILE A 11 14.83 -7.11 -31.52
N LEU A 12 15.32 -7.17 -30.27
CA LEU A 12 14.53 -6.87 -29.08
C LEU A 12 14.10 -5.39 -29.04
N TYR A 13 14.99 -4.46 -29.37
CA TYR A 13 14.67 -3.04 -29.46
C TYR A 13 13.66 -2.76 -30.58
N ARG A 14 13.79 -3.41 -31.74
CA ARG A 14 12.81 -3.31 -32.84
C ARG A 14 11.48 -3.93 -32.50
N MET A 15 11.43 -5.07 -31.79
CA MET A 15 10.17 -5.63 -31.29
C MET A 15 9.50 -4.72 -30.28
N VAL A 16 10.24 -4.20 -29.30
CA VAL A 16 9.71 -3.27 -28.29
C VAL A 16 9.29 -1.94 -28.94
N TYR A 17 10.06 -1.45 -29.91
CA TYR A 17 9.78 -0.22 -30.65
C TYR A 17 8.57 -0.38 -31.58
N GLU A 18 8.43 -1.47 -32.32
CA GLU A 18 7.24 -1.74 -33.17
C GLU A 18 5.98 -1.98 -32.33
N VAL A 19 6.09 -2.65 -31.17
CA VAL A 19 4.98 -2.77 -30.21
C VAL A 19 4.61 -1.39 -29.62
N SER A 20 5.58 -0.51 -29.40
CA SER A 20 5.35 0.87 -28.91
C SER A 20 4.73 1.79 -29.98
N LYS A 21 5.24 1.72 -31.22
CA LYS A 21 4.77 2.49 -32.37
C LYS A 21 3.34 2.13 -32.75
N ASN A 22 3.03 0.83 -32.70
CA ASN A 22 1.66 0.33 -32.93
C ASN A 22 0.72 0.60 -31.76
N LYS A 23 1.18 0.83 -30.52
CA LYS A 23 0.28 1.18 -29.39
C LYS A 23 -0.41 2.53 -29.55
N PHE A 24 0.24 3.53 -30.15
CA PHE A 24 -0.36 4.85 -30.35
C PHE A 24 -1.26 4.91 -31.59
N HIS A 25 -0.90 4.19 -32.66
CA HIS A 25 -1.77 4.09 -33.84
C HIS A 25 -2.95 3.13 -33.62
N CYS A 26 -2.80 2.02 -32.88
CA CYS A 26 -3.93 1.14 -32.56
C CYS A 26 -4.99 1.82 -31.69
N LYS A 27 -4.61 2.71 -30.74
CA LYS A 27 -5.61 3.40 -29.89
C LYS A 27 -6.48 4.41 -30.66
N ALA A 28 -5.92 5.11 -31.64
CA ALA A 28 -6.67 6.04 -32.49
C ALA A 28 -7.33 5.37 -33.70
N ALA A 29 -6.68 4.37 -34.30
CA ALA A 29 -7.19 3.68 -35.50
C ALA A 29 -8.31 2.68 -35.18
N LEU A 30 -8.26 1.92 -34.08
CA LEU A 30 -9.33 0.95 -33.76
C LEU A 30 -10.66 1.62 -33.39
N GLY A 31 -10.62 2.78 -32.71
CA GLY A 31 -11.83 3.55 -32.40
C GLY A 31 -12.45 4.26 -33.61
N ALA A 32 -11.66 4.51 -34.66
CA ALA A 32 -12.15 5.03 -35.94
C ALA A 32 -12.61 3.90 -36.88
N SER A 33 -12.08 2.68 -36.77
CA SER A 33 -12.33 1.59 -37.73
C SER A 33 -13.66 0.87 -37.53
N TYR A 34 -14.22 0.85 -36.32
CA TYR A 34 -15.41 0.05 -35.99
C TYR A 34 -16.70 0.86 -35.76
N ASN A 35 -16.70 2.19 -35.96
CA ASN A 35 -17.85 3.07 -35.70
C ASN A 35 -18.42 2.99 -34.25
N GLU A 36 -17.71 2.33 -33.33
CA GLU A 36 -18.10 2.05 -31.94
C GLU A 36 -17.24 2.84 -30.92
N GLY A 37 -16.87 4.09 -31.25
CA GLY A 37 -16.11 4.96 -30.34
C GLY A 37 -14.79 4.35 -29.84
N ILE A 38 -14.24 4.91 -28.76
CA ILE A 38 -13.01 4.40 -28.14
C ILE A 38 -13.32 3.15 -27.32
N ILE A 39 -12.88 1.98 -27.82
CA ILE A 39 -12.98 0.70 -27.10
C ILE A 39 -12.06 0.74 -25.88
N TRP A 40 -12.64 0.79 -24.69
CA TRP A 40 -11.92 0.86 -23.42
C TRP A 40 -11.77 -0.52 -22.74
N ASP A 41 -12.65 -1.47 -23.06
CA ASP A 41 -12.60 -2.85 -22.56
C ASP A 41 -11.65 -3.71 -23.40
N PRO A 42 -10.55 -4.23 -22.82
CA PRO A 42 -9.59 -5.06 -23.53
C PRO A 42 -10.18 -6.38 -24.03
N THR A 43 -11.23 -6.90 -23.40
CA THR A 43 -11.86 -8.17 -23.81
C THR A 43 -12.64 -8.01 -25.10
N ILE A 44 -13.38 -6.90 -25.25
CA ILE A 44 -14.07 -6.53 -26.49
C ILE A 44 -13.03 -6.30 -27.58
N LEU A 45 -11.95 -5.58 -27.27
CA LEU A 45 -10.88 -5.29 -28.23
C LEU A 45 -10.27 -6.58 -28.83
N ILE A 46 -10.00 -7.59 -28.01
CA ILE A 46 -9.49 -8.89 -28.49
C ILE A 46 -10.53 -9.59 -29.38
N GLY A 47 -11.83 -9.43 -29.07
CA GLY A 47 -12.94 -9.97 -29.86
C GLY A 47 -12.95 -9.49 -31.32
N HIS A 48 -12.45 -8.28 -31.59
CA HIS A 48 -12.39 -7.67 -32.92
C HIS A 48 -11.21 -8.15 -33.80
N PHE A 49 -10.30 -9.00 -33.33
CA PHE A 49 -9.23 -9.49 -34.20
C PHE A 49 -9.80 -10.32 -35.37
N GLU A 50 -9.20 -10.30 -36.56
CA GLU A 50 -9.76 -11.08 -37.67
C GLU A 50 -9.38 -12.57 -37.56
N SER A 51 -8.14 -12.85 -37.15
CA SER A 51 -7.63 -14.21 -37.00
C SER A 51 -8.09 -14.87 -35.70
N ARG A 52 -8.75 -16.03 -35.81
CA ARG A 52 -9.15 -16.86 -34.65
C ARG A 52 -7.96 -17.28 -33.79
N VAL A 53 -6.81 -17.53 -34.42
CA VAL A 53 -5.57 -17.90 -33.74
C VAL A 53 -5.04 -16.71 -32.93
N ALA A 54 -5.05 -15.51 -33.51
CA ALA A 54 -4.64 -14.30 -32.79
C ALA A 54 -5.57 -14.00 -31.61
N LYS A 55 -6.90 -14.18 -31.77
CA LYS A 55 -7.86 -14.07 -30.66
C LYS A 55 -7.52 -15.01 -29.51
N PHE A 56 -7.29 -16.28 -29.82
CA PHE A 56 -7.01 -17.30 -28.80
C PHE A 56 -5.75 -16.94 -28.00
N PHE A 57 -4.63 -16.67 -28.67
CA PHE A 57 -3.38 -16.35 -27.98
C PHE A 57 -3.46 -15.03 -27.20
N ALA A 58 -4.12 -14.01 -27.74
CA ALA A 58 -4.30 -12.75 -27.04
C ALA A 58 -5.20 -12.89 -25.80
N ALA A 59 -6.34 -13.58 -25.93
CA ALA A 59 -7.24 -13.84 -24.80
C ALA A 59 -6.58 -14.74 -23.74
N PHE A 60 -5.84 -15.77 -24.15
CA PHE A 60 -5.11 -16.64 -23.24
C PHE A 60 -4.02 -15.89 -22.48
N ALA A 61 -3.21 -15.08 -23.17
CA ALA A 61 -2.19 -14.26 -22.54
C ALA A 61 -2.80 -13.24 -21.58
N PHE A 62 -3.92 -12.60 -21.97
CA PHE A 62 -4.65 -11.66 -21.11
C PHE A 62 -5.22 -12.35 -19.86
N ALA A 63 -5.82 -13.53 -20.02
CA ALA A 63 -6.35 -14.31 -18.91
C ALA A 63 -5.23 -14.74 -17.94
N LEU A 64 -4.10 -15.23 -18.46
CA LEU A 64 -2.95 -15.63 -17.65
C LEU A 64 -2.34 -14.44 -16.90
N ALA A 65 -2.17 -13.30 -17.58
CA ALA A 65 -1.66 -12.08 -16.95
C ALA A 65 -2.60 -11.56 -15.85
N THR A 66 -3.91 -11.59 -16.10
CA THR A 66 -4.94 -11.18 -15.13
C THR A 66 -4.96 -12.10 -13.92
N LEU A 67 -4.90 -13.41 -14.12
CA LEU A 67 -4.83 -14.40 -13.05
C LEU A 67 -3.55 -14.22 -12.22
N GLY A 68 -2.40 -14.08 -12.88
CA GLY A 68 -1.11 -13.89 -12.22
C GLY A 68 -1.07 -12.64 -11.36
N THR A 69 -1.57 -11.51 -11.87
CA THR A 69 -1.59 -10.23 -11.15
C THR A 69 -2.56 -10.27 -9.97
N ASN A 70 -3.75 -10.88 -10.14
CA ASN A 70 -4.72 -10.96 -9.05
C ASN A 70 -4.23 -11.84 -7.89
N ILE A 71 -3.60 -12.99 -8.19
CA ILE A 71 -3.05 -13.85 -7.15
C ILE A 71 -1.90 -13.14 -6.41
N SER A 72 -0.95 -12.57 -7.15
CA SER A 72 0.26 -12.00 -6.56
C SER A 72 0.01 -10.69 -5.80
N ALA A 73 -0.76 -9.77 -6.38
CA ALA A 73 -0.94 -8.43 -5.83
C ALA A 73 -2.11 -8.33 -4.84
N ASN A 74 -3.22 -9.05 -5.09
CA ASN A 74 -4.45 -8.86 -4.33
C ASN A 74 -4.67 -9.99 -3.31
N THR A 75 -4.64 -11.25 -3.76
CA THR A 75 -5.00 -12.39 -2.91
C THR A 75 -3.98 -12.63 -1.78
N ILE A 76 -2.68 -12.55 -2.07
CA ILE A 76 -1.64 -12.77 -1.06
C ILE A 76 -1.63 -11.63 -0.03
N SER A 77 -1.77 -10.37 -0.48
CA SER A 77 -1.83 -9.22 0.44
C SER A 77 -3.02 -9.33 1.39
N ALA A 78 -4.22 -9.56 0.86
CA ALA A 78 -5.42 -9.71 1.68
C ALA A 78 -5.32 -10.89 2.66
N ALA A 79 -4.73 -12.00 2.23
CA ALA A 79 -4.50 -13.16 3.10
C ALA A 79 -3.49 -12.87 4.22
N ASN A 80 -2.45 -12.09 3.92
CA ASN A 80 -1.47 -11.65 4.91
C ASN A 80 -2.12 -10.74 5.96
N ASP A 81 -2.92 -9.76 5.53
CA ASP A 81 -3.62 -8.85 6.44
C ASP A 81 -4.57 -9.62 7.37
N LEU A 82 -5.34 -10.57 6.84
CA LEU A 82 -6.23 -11.43 7.64
C LEU A 82 -5.45 -12.30 8.64
N SER A 83 -4.29 -12.82 8.22
CA SER A 83 -3.44 -13.65 9.09
C SER A 83 -2.77 -12.81 10.19
N ALA A 84 -2.45 -11.54 9.91
CA ALA A 84 -1.91 -10.62 10.90
C ALA A 84 -2.97 -10.16 11.91
N MET A 85 -4.21 -9.89 11.45
CA MET A 85 -5.32 -9.46 12.32
C MET A 85 -5.86 -10.58 13.19
N PHE A 86 -5.94 -11.81 12.66
CA PHE A 86 -6.55 -12.96 13.32
C PHE A 86 -5.65 -14.21 13.25
N PRO A 87 -4.45 -14.18 13.84
CA PRO A 87 -3.40 -15.20 13.65
C PRO A 87 -3.78 -16.59 14.15
N LYS A 88 -4.72 -16.69 15.10
CA LYS A 88 -5.20 -17.98 15.62
C LYS A 88 -6.18 -18.69 14.67
N ILE A 89 -6.84 -17.94 13.79
CA ILE A 89 -7.95 -18.44 12.96
C ILE A 89 -7.47 -18.65 11.51
N PHE A 90 -6.74 -17.67 10.98
CA PHE A 90 -6.35 -17.63 9.58
C PHE A 90 -4.88 -17.97 9.38
N ASN A 91 -4.65 -18.81 8.39
CA ASN A 91 -3.36 -18.95 7.73
C ASN A 91 -3.51 -18.39 6.30
N ILE A 92 -2.39 -18.19 5.59
CA ILE A 92 -2.40 -17.60 4.24
C ILE A 92 -3.38 -18.35 3.31
N ARG A 93 -3.42 -19.68 3.35
CA ARG A 93 -4.33 -20.48 2.52
C ARG A 93 -5.80 -20.17 2.81
N ARG A 94 -6.21 -20.18 4.08
CA ARG A 94 -7.59 -19.86 4.51
C ARG A 94 -7.93 -18.41 4.19
N GLY A 95 -7.01 -17.49 4.41
CA GLY A 95 -7.16 -16.07 4.07
C GLY A 95 -7.41 -15.87 2.58
N SER A 96 -6.69 -16.58 1.70
CA SER A 96 -6.88 -16.50 0.25
C SER A 96 -8.27 -16.95 -0.20
N PHE A 97 -8.83 -18.00 0.42
CA PHE A 97 -10.20 -18.44 0.13
C PHE A 97 -11.24 -17.38 0.52
N VAL A 98 -11.10 -16.78 1.70
CA VAL A 98 -12.00 -15.70 2.14
C VAL A 98 -11.88 -14.48 1.23
N ALA A 99 -10.67 -14.06 0.87
CA ALA A 99 -10.45 -12.94 -0.05
C ALA A 99 -11.13 -13.19 -1.42
N SER A 100 -11.05 -14.41 -1.94
CA SER A 100 -11.68 -14.78 -3.22
C SER A 100 -13.21 -14.76 -3.14
N LEU A 101 -13.77 -15.24 -2.03
CA LEU A 101 -15.22 -15.19 -1.79
C LEU A 101 -15.72 -13.74 -1.69
N LEU A 102 -15.03 -12.89 -0.93
CA LEU A 102 -15.38 -11.48 -0.79
C LEU A 102 -15.30 -10.74 -2.15
N ALA A 103 -14.26 -11.01 -2.94
CA ALA A 103 -14.14 -10.41 -4.28
C ALA A 103 -15.34 -10.76 -5.19
N TRP A 104 -15.86 -11.98 -5.10
CA TRP A 104 -17.05 -12.38 -5.85
C TRP A 104 -18.33 -11.72 -5.31
N VAL A 105 -18.49 -11.65 -3.98
CA VAL A 105 -19.64 -11.01 -3.31
C VAL A 105 -19.71 -9.51 -3.57
N CYS A 106 -18.58 -8.84 -3.83
CA CYS A 106 -18.56 -7.42 -4.21
C CYS A 106 -19.14 -7.13 -5.60
N VAL A 107 -19.47 -8.16 -6.39
CA VAL A 107 -20.15 -8.04 -7.69
C VAL A 107 -19.46 -7.02 -8.63
N PRO A 108 -18.16 -7.19 -8.94
CA PRO A 108 -17.35 -6.15 -9.60
C PRO A 108 -17.82 -5.80 -11.02
N TRP A 109 -18.61 -6.66 -11.66
CA TRP A 109 -19.16 -6.41 -12.99
C TRP A 109 -20.14 -5.23 -13.05
N TYR A 110 -20.76 -4.83 -11.93
CA TYR A 110 -21.56 -3.60 -11.91
C TYR A 110 -20.72 -2.34 -12.15
N ILE A 111 -19.49 -2.31 -11.64
CA ILE A 111 -18.56 -1.18 -11.80
C ILE A 111 -18.02 -1.14 -13.23
N LEU A 112 -17.78 -2.32 -13.82
CA LEU A 112 -17.33 -2.48 -15.21
C LEU A 112 -18.44 -2.28 -16.25
N SER A 113 -19.68 -2.01 -15.84
CA SER A 113 -20.78 -1.77 -16.79
C SER A 113 -20.58 -0.50 -17.62
N SER A 114 -19.79 0.46 -17.12
CA SER A 114 -19.48 1.70 -17.83
C SER A 114 -18.06 2.19 -17.54
N ALA A 115 -17.41 2.78 -18.54
CA ALA A 115 -16.10 3.41 -18.39
C ALA A 115 -16.12 4.51 -17.33
N GLN A 116 -17.20 5.29 -17.27
CA GLN A 116 -17.35 6.37 -16.30
C GLN A 116 -17.44 5.82 -14.86
N GLY A 117 -18.21 4.75 -14.65
CA GLY A 117 -18.30 4.09 -13.35
C GLY A 117 -16.96 3.52 -12.88
N PHE A 118 -16.22 2.89 -13.80
CA PHE A 118 -14.87 2.38 -13.53
C PHE A 118 -13.90 3.51 -13.15
N LEU A 119 -13.86 4.60 -13.93
CA LEU A 119 -12.98 5.73 -13.64
C LEU A 119 -13.36 6.42 -12.31
N ALA A 120 -14.65 6.61 -12.05
CA ALA A 120 -15.13 7.18 -10.79
C ALA A 120 -14.68 6.34 -9.58
N PHE A 121 -14.77 5.01 -9.68
CA PHE A 121 -14.29 4.10 -8.63
C PHE A 121 -12.78 4.21 -8.40
N MET A 122 -11.98 4.19 -9.46
CA MET A 122 -10.51 4.29 -9.38
C MET A 122 -10.04 5.63 -8.78
N SER A 123 -10.65 6.73 -9.21
CA SER A 123 -10.35 8.05 -8.67
C SER A 123 -10.75 8.18 -7.21
N SER A 124 -11.90 7.63 -6.83
CA SER A 124 -12.38 7.61 -5.45
C SER A 124 -11.45 6.87 -4.50
N TYR A 125 -11.02 5.66 -4.89
CA TYR A 125 -10.12 4.84 -4.08
C TYR A 125 -8.76 5.52 -3.83
N SER A 126 -8.24 6.19 -4.85
CA SER A 126 -6.94 6.90 -4.78
C SER A 126 -6.92 8.00 -3.71
N VAL A 127 -8.05 8.65 -3.44
CA VAL A 127 -8.16 9.70 -2.41
C VAL A 127 -7.93 9.17 -0.99
N PHE A 128 -8.32 7.93 -0.71
CA PHE A 128 -8.12 7.31 0.61
C PHE A 128 -6.75 6.67 0.76
N LEU A 129 -6.16 6.20 -0.33
CA LEU A 129 -4.80 5.63 -0.31
C LEU A 129 -3.71 6.68 -0.16
N GLY A 130 -3.86 7.86 -0.79
CA GLY A 130 -2.89 8.95 -0.71
C GLY A 130 -2.44 9.29 0.73
N PRO A 131 -3.35 9.60 1.66
CA PRO A 131 -2.97 9.99 3.02
C PRO A 131 -2.46 8.81 3.84
N ILE A 132 -2.92 7.57 3.60
CA ILE A 132 -2.35 6.36 4.23
C ILE A 132 -0.87 6.23 3.86
N ALA A 133 -0.55 6.31 2.56
CA ALA A 133 0.83 6.28 2.09
C ALA A 133 1.64 7.46 2.64
N GLY A 134 1.06 8.66 2.71
CA GLY A 134 1.70 9.84 3.30
C GLY A 134 2.08 9.65 4.76
N VAL A 135 1.17 9.11 5.57
CA VAL A 135 1.42 8.79 6.99
C VAL A 135 2.51 7.73 7.12
N MET A 136 2.46 6.65 6.34
CA MET A 136 3.47 5.60 6.39
C MET A 136 4.88 6.11 6.01
N VAL A 137 4.98 6.91 4.96
CA VAL A 137 6.25 7.52 4.54
C VAL A 137 6.77 8.48 5.59
N SER A 138 5.89 9.31 6.16
CA SER A 138 6.25 10.25 7.23
C SER A 138 6.73 9.54 8.49
N ASP A 139 6.04 8.47 8.89
CA ASP A 139 6.41 7.66 10.05
C ASP A 139 7.79 7.03 9.87
N PHE A 140 8.03 6.38 8.74
CA PHE A 140 9.28 5.66 8.50
C PHE A 140 10.49 6.60 8.32
N TRP A 141 10.36 7.62 7.47
CA TRP A 141 11.50 8.45 7.06
C TRP A 141 11.72 9.65 7.97
N LEU A 142 10.67 10.37 8.32
CA LEU A 142 10.79 11.65 9.03
C LEU A 142 10.76 11.46 10.55
N VAL A 143 9.76 10.74 11.04
CA VAL A 143 9.56 10.53 12.48
C VAL A 143 10.58 9.55 13.04
N ARG A 144 10.76 8.40 12.40
CA ARG A 144 11.69 7.35 12.84
C ARG A 144 13.09 7.49 12.28
N HIS A 145 13.42 8.61 11.65
CA HIS A 145 14.75 8.90 11.10
C HIS A 145 15.34 7.71 10.32
N ILE A 146 14.67 7.30 9.24
CA ILE A 146 15.08 6.18 8.37
C ILE A 146 14.98 4.83 9.10
N GLY A 147 13.76 4.48 9.54
CA GLY A 147 13.46 3.10 9.90
C GLY A 147 13.99 2.62 11.26
N ARG A 148 14.11 3.51 12.26
CA ARG A 148 14.29 3.10 13.67
C ARG A 148 13.04 2.38 14.19
N ILE A 149 12.90 1.12 13.78
CA ILE A 149 11.80 0.22 14.10
C ILE A 149 12.36 -0.97 14.88
N GLN A 150 11.67 -1.34 15.95
CA GLN A 150 11.98 -2.50 16.76
C GLN A 150 11.02 -3.61 16.37
N THR A 151 11.45 -4.50 15.49
CA THR A 151 10.57 -5.53 14.95
C THR A 151 10.00 -6.48 16.02
N PRO A 152 10.73 -6.86 17.09
CA PRO A 152 10.15 -7.67 18.16
C PRO A 152 8.96 -7.01 18.85
N GLU A 153 8.99 -5.69 19.03
CA GLU A 153 7.93 -4.90 19.67
C GLU A 153 6.65 -4.83 18.82
N LEU A 154 6.74 -5.00 17.49
CA LEU A 154 5.57 -5.03 16.61
C LEU A 154 4.66 -6.24 16.86
N TYR A 155 5.22 -7.33 17.39
CA TYR A 155 4.48 -8.56 17.69
C TYR A 155 4.00 -8.64 19.15
N GLN A 156 4.30 -7.62 19.97
CA GLN A 156 3.90 -7.58 21.37
C GLN A 156 2.58 -6.82 21.57
N PRO A 157 1.53 -7.45 22.15
CA PRO A 157 0.23 -6.80 22.35
C PRO A 157 0.24 -5.55 23.24
N HIS A 158 1.23 -5.35 24.10
CA HIS A 158 1.35 -4.15 24.95
C HIS A 158 2.73 -3.51 24.80
N GLY A 159 3.34 -3.66 23.62
CA GLY A 159 4.65 -3.10 23.31
C GLY A 159 4.61 -1.60 23.03
N LYS A 160 5.76 -1.06 22.60
CA LYS A 160 5.95 0.38 22.34
C LYS A 160 4.99 0.97 21.31
N TYR A 161 4.45 0.14 20.41
CA TYR A 161 3.51 0.54 19.36
C TYR A 161 2.04 0.43 19.77
N TRP A 162 1.74 0.11 21.03
CA TRP A 162 0.36 0.03 21.53
C TRP A 162 -0.29 1.42 21.69
N TYR A 163 0.50 2.48 21.88
CA TYR A 163 0.01 3.85 22.05
C TYR A 163 -1.16 3.95 23.04
N TRP A 164 -2.28 4.59 22.67
CA TRP A 164 -3.44 4.75 23.53
C TRP A 164 -4.41 3.58 23.32
N LYS A 165 -4.24 2.50 24.10
CA LYS A 165 -5.10 1.30 24.05
C LYS A 165 -5.18 0.63 22.66
N GLY A 166 -4.08 0.62 21.92
CA GLY A 166 -4.00 0.11 20.54
C GLY A 166 -4.25 1.17 19.46
N TRP A 167 -4.59 2.42 19.84
CA TRP A 167 -4.94 3.47 18.89
C TRP A 167 -3.87 4.54 18.75
N HIS A 168 -3.52 4.84 17.49
CA HIS A 168 -2.63 5.94 17.13
C HIS A 168 -3.41 7.16 16.61
N TRP A 169 -3.98 7.96 17.53
CA TRP A 169 -4.86 9.07 17.16
C TRP A 169 -4.24 10.07 16.18
N ARG A 170 -2.91 10.32 16.24
CA ARG A 170 -2.23 11.23 15.32
C ARG A 170 -2.31 10.76 13.86
N ALA A 171 -2.18 9.44 13.63
CA ALA A 171 -2.32 8.87 12.30
C ALA A 171 -3.74 9.03 11.76
N TYR A 172 -4.76 8.82 12.60
CA TYR A 172 -6.16 8.99 12.20
C TYR A 172 -6.49 10.45 11.88
N VAL A 173 -5.99 11.41 12.68
CA VAL A 173 -6.17 12.84 12.39
C VAL A 173 -5.51 13.20 11.06
N ALA A 174 -4.27 12.76 10.82
CA ALA A 174 -3.58 12.96 9.55
C ALA A 174 -4.34 12.37 8.36
N LEU A 175 -4.93 11.18 8.53
CA LEU A 175 -5.74 10.52 7.51
C LEU A 175 -7.02 11.30 7.20
N ILE A 176 -7.80 11.65 8.23
CA ILE A 176 -9.07 12.38 8.05
C ILE A 176 -8.83 13.74 7.41
N CYS A 177 -7.85 14.50 7.89
CA CYS A 177 -7.51 15.80 7.33
C CYS A 177 -6.94 15.70 5.92
N GLY A 178 -6.20 14.63 5.58
CA GLY A 178 -5.70 14.40 4.23
C GLY A 178 -6.80 14.08 3.23
N THR A 179 -7.81 13.31 3.63
CA THR A 179 -8.95 12.96 2.79
C THR A 179 -9.95 14.13 2.63
N THR A 180 -10.16 14.93 3.67
CA THR A 180 -11.23 15.94 3.75
C THR A 180 -11.29 16.90 2.54
N PRO A 181 -10.18 17.50 2.05
CA PRO A 181 -10.22 18.43 0.91
C PRO A 181 -10.66 17.80 -0.41
N ASN A 182 -10.57 16.48 -0.54
CA ASN A 182 -10.94 15.74 -1.74
C ASN A 182 -12.38 15.21 -1.70
N LEU A 183 -13.03 15.20 -0.53
CA LEU A 183 -14.41 14.76 -0.37
C LEU A 183 -15.41 15.51 -1.26
N PRO A 184 -15.31 16.85 -1.43
CA PRO A 184 -16.24 17.56 -2.29
C PRO A 184 -16.20 17.04 -3.74
N GLY A 185 -15.01 16.89 -4.34
CA GLY A 185 -14.88 16.34 -5.69
C GLY A 185 -15.26 14.87 -5.79
N PHE A 186 -15.02 14.08 -4.74
CA PHE A 186 -15.49 12.70 -4.64
C PHE A 186 -17.03 12.59 -4.69
N LEU A 187 -17.74 13.45 -3.95
CA LEU A 187 -19.21 13.47 -3.95
C LEU A 187 -19.79 13.78 -5.33
N GLN A 188 -19.14 14.66 -6.11
CA GLN A 188 -19.53 14.97 -7.48
C GLN A 188 -19.35 13.78 -8.44
N GLN A 189 -18.33 12.94 -8.21
CA GLN A 189 -18.11 11.74 -9.03
C GLN A 189 -19.17 10.66 -8.80
N ILE A 190 -19.70 10.58 -7.58
CA ILE A 190 -20.78 9.64 -7.23
C ILE A 190 -22.15 10.20 -7.63
N SER A 191 -22.38 11.49 -7.36
CA SER A 191 -23.64 12.17 -7.67
C SER A 191 -23.38 13.40 -8.51
N GLN A 192 -23.67 13.30 -9.80
CA GLN A 192 -23.55 14.41 -10.76
C GLN A 192 -24.50 15.59 -10.44
N SER A 193 -25.45 15.39 -9.53
CA SER A 193 -26.39 16.43 -9.08
C SER A 193 -25.71 17.49 -8.20
N ILE A 194 -24.56 17.18 -7.58
CA ILE A 194 -23.85 18.09 -6.68
C ILE A 194 -22.80 18.88 -7.50
N LYS A 195 -23.00 20.19 -7.62
CA LYS A 195 -22.03 21.09 -8.28
C LYS A 195 -21.10 21.70 -7.25
N VAL A 196 -19.82 21.38 -7.34
CA VAL A 196 -18.82 21.71 -6.31
C VAL A 196 -17.89 22.87 -6.75
N GLY A 197 -18.16 23.44 -7.93
CA GLY A 197 -17.36 24.53 -8.48
C GLY A 197 -15.89 24.16 -8.62
N ASN A 198 -15.00 25.05 -8.17
CA ASN A 198 -13.55 24.91 -8.33
C ASN A 198 -12.91 23.82 -7.46
N ALA A 199 -13.62 23.25 -6.48
CA ALA A 199 -13.07 22.18 -5.64
C ALA A 199 -12.81 20.88 -6.42
N ILE A 200 -13.38 20.73 -7.62
CA ILE A 200 -13.12 19.59 -8.50
C ILE A 200 -11.64 19.51 -8.94
N TYR A 201 -10.95 20.65 -9.05
CA TYR A 201 -9.55 20.69 -9.46
C TYR A 201 -8.63 20.05 -8.43
N ILE A 202 -8.97 20.15 -7.13
CA ILE A 202 -8.24 19.50 -6.04
C ILE A 202 -8.34 17.97 -6.19
N PHE A 203 -9.52 17.48 -6.58
CA PHE A 203 -9.76 16.05 -6.77
C PHE A 203 -8.98 15.44 -7.94
N TYR A 204 -8.75 16.20 -9.03
CA TYR A 204 -7.93 15.70 -10.15
C TYR A 204 -6.48 15.37 -9.75
N VAL A 205 -5.93 16.12 -8.79
CA VAL A 205 -4.62 15.84 -8.18
C VAL A 205 -4.78 15.21 -6.78
N GLY A 206 -5.93 14.59 -6.51
CA GLY A 206 -6.36 14.28 -5.16
C GLY A 206 -5.47 13.29 -4.42
N TRP A 207 -4.84 12.36 -5.15
CA TRP A 207 -3.85 11.46 -4.58
C TRP A 207 -2.63 12.22 -4.02
N LEU A 208 -2.04 13.11 -4.83
CA LEU A 208 -0.88 13.93 -4.43
C LEU A 208 -1.25 14.88 -3.28
N ASN A 209 -2.40 15.55 -3.40
CA ASN A 209 -2.89 16.45 -2.35
C ASN A 209 -3.05 15.72 -1.01
N SER A 210 -3.75 14.57 -1.01
CA SER A 210 -3.97 13.81 0.22
C SER A 210 -2.66 13.24 0.79
N PHE A 211 -1.74 12.81 -0.08
CA PHE A 211 -0.42 12.33 0.31
C PHE A 211 0.38 13.41 1.03
N ILE A 212 0.47 14.61 0.45
CA ILE A 212 1.23 15.73 1.02
C ILE A 212 0.63 16.18 2.35
N ILE A 213 -0.71 16.29 2.44
CA ILE A 213 -1.38 16.66 3.69
C ILE A 213 -1.19 15.59 4.76
N GLY A 214 -1.38 14.31 4.44
CA GLY A 214 -1.17 13.21 5.38
C GLY A 214 0.27 13.17 5.90
N LEU A 215 1.25 13.31 5.00
CA LEU A 215 2.68 13.31 5.33
C LEU A 215 3.05 14.48 6.25
N SER A 216 2.67 15.69 5.85
CA SER A 216 3.02 16.91 6.59
C SER A 216 2.30 17.00 7.93
N LEU A 217 1.00 16.70 7.97
CA LEU A 217 0.23 16.79 9.21
C LEU A 217 0.67 15.74 10.23
N TYR A 218 0.96 14.51 9.80
CA TYR A 218 1.50 13.49 10.69
C TYR A 218 2.83 13.93 11.30
N TRP A 219 3.74 14.44 10.48
CA TRP A 219 5.03 14.94 10.92
C TRP A 219 4.89 16.11 11.92
N LEU A 220 4.02 17.07 11.63
CA LEU A 220 3.75 18.21 12.51
C LEU A 220 3.15 17.77 13.85
N LEU A 221 2.15 16.88 13.83
CA LEU A 221 1.55 16.35 15.05
C LEU A 221 2.57 15.62 15.91
N TRP A 222 3.51 14.90 15.30
CA TRP A 222 4.57 14.23 16.03
C TRP A 222 5.60 15.19 16.62
N LYS A 223 5.92 16.27 15.90
CA LYS A 223 6.82 17.31 16.38
C LYS A 223 6.24 18.11 17.55
N ILE A 224 4.92 18.35 17.56
CA ILE A 224 4.23 19.09 18.63
C ILE A 224 3.97 18.19 19.84
N TRP A 225 3.51 16.95 19.62
CA TRP A 225 3.17 15.99 20.68
C TRP A 225 3.87 14.64 20.48
N PRO A 226 5.18 14.55 20.79
CA PRO A 226 5.92 13.29 20.71
C PRO A 226 5.29 12.27 21.67
N ALA A 227 5.09 11.02 21.24
CA ALA A 227 4.47 10.02 22.12
C ALA A 227 5.46 9.38 23.08
N HIS A 228 6.54 8.79 22.58
CA HIS A 228 7.56 8.06 23.34
C HIS A 228 8.87 8.02 22.55
N ASP A 229 10.00 7.87 23.24
CA ASP A 229 11.31 7.76 22.60
C ASP A 229 11.40 6.54 21.68
N ILE A 230 11.74 6.83 20.44
CA ILE A 230 11.97 5.85 19.38
C ILE A 230 13.39 5.34 19.62
N GLY A 231 13.52 4.26 20.39
CA GLY A 231 14.80 3.61 20.68
C GLY A 231 15.54 3.16 19.41
N GLU A 232 16.68 2.49 19.60
CA GLU A 232 17.48 1.99 18.47
C GLU A 232 16.70 0.99 17.60
N ALA A 233 17.07 0.92 16.32
CA ALA A 233 16.51 -0.06 15.39
C ALA A 233 16.95 -1.46 15.82
N ILE A 234 16.01 -2.40 15.90
CA ILE A 234 16.30 -3.82 16.19
C ILE A 234 15.58 -4.63 15.12
N LEU A 235 16.34 -5.21 14.19
CA LEU A 235 15.78 -6.04 13.13
C LEU A 235 15.72 -7.50 13.58
N VAL A 236 14.90 -8.30 12.90
CA VAL A 236 14.74 -9.73 13.23
C VAL A 236 16.04 -10.49 13.00
N ASP A 237 16.77 -10.16 11.93
CA ASP A 237 18.03 -10.81 11.58
C ASP A 237 19.11 -10.56 12.64
N ASP A 238 19.09 -9.40 13.30
CA ASP A 238 20.01 -9.08 14.40
C ASP A 238 19.74 -9.95 15.63
N VAL A 239 18.46 -10.25 15.89
CA VAL A 239 18.02 -11.10 17.01
C VAL A 239 18.31 -12.58 16.73
N ILE A 240 18.05 -13.05 15.51
CA ILE A 240 18.32 -14.44 15.10
C ILE A 240 19.84 -14.68 15.03
N GLY A 241 20.59 -13.75 14.42
CA GLY A 241 22.05 -13.84 14.33
C GLY A 241 22.77 -13.78 15.68
N SER A 242 22.21 -13.08 16.67
CA SER A 242 22.70 -13.15 18.06
C SER A 242 22.42 -14.52 18.69
N ASN A 243 21.29 -15.15 18.40
CA ASN A 243 20.93 -16.44 19.00
C ASN A 243 21.70 -17.63 18.41
N ASP A 244 22.14 -17.56 17.15
CA ASP A 244 22.95 -18.61 16.51
C ASP A 244 24.43 -18.61 16.98
N GLY A 245 24.86 -17.58 17.73
CA GLY A 245 26.24 -17.39 18.16
C GLY A 245 26.48 -17.25 19.68
N ILE A 246 25.47 -17.38 20.54
CA ILE A 246 25.62 -17.08 21.97
C ILE A 246 25.47 -18.32 22.87
N ASP A 247 26.58 -18.61 23.55
CA ASP A 247 26.67 -19.34 24.81
C ASP A 247 25.66 -18.77 25.82
N LYS A 248 24.67 -19.60 26.21
CA LYS A 248 23.44 -19.24 26.93
C LYS A 248 23.65 -18.39 28.20
N ASN A 249 24.87 -18.35 28.73
CA ASN A 249 25.24 -17.58 29.91
C ASN A 249 25.36 -16.06 29.68
N LYS A 250 25.60 -15.59 28.44
CA LYS A 250 25.73 -14.15 28.15
C LYS A 250 24.38 -13.42 28.06
N LEU A 251 23.39 -14.06 27.44
CA LEU A 251 22.00 -13.58 27.36
C LEU A 251 21.34 -13.42 28.74
N ILE A 252 21.68 -14.30 29.69
CA ILE A 252 21.18 -14.21 31.06
C ILE A 252 21.79 -12.99 31.77
N ASN A 253 23.09 -12.73 31.60
CA ASN A 253 23.74 -11.58 32.24
C ASN A 253 23.31 -10.24 31.63
N ASP A 254 23.06 -10.15 30.32
CA ASP A 254 22.61 -8.90 29.68
C ASP A 254 21.12 -8.61 29.98
N THR A 255 20.28 -9.64 30.07
CA THR A 255 18.87 -9.49 30.47
C THR A 255 18.72 -9.13 31.96
N VAL A 256 19.54 -9.73 32.82
CA VAL A 256 19.57 -9.41 34.26
C VAL A 256 20.20 -8.03 34.50
N GLY A 257 21.25 -7.66 33.76
CA GLY A 257 21.87 -6.33 33.84
C GLY A 257 20.96 -5.20 33.37
N SER A 258 20.23 -5.40 32.27
CA SER A 258 19.26 -4.41 31.79
C SER A 258 18.05 -4.28 32.73
N ALA A 259 17.57 -5.39 33.31
CA ALA A 259 16.50 -5.36 34.32
C ALA A 259 16.93 -4.61 35.59
N ILE A 260 18.17 -4.83 36.08
CA ILE A 260 18.70 -4.16 37.28
C ILE A 260 18.86 -2.65 37.05
N VAL A 261 19.39 -2.23 35.90
CA VAL A 261 19.56 -0.80 35.54
C VAL A 261 18.21 -0.09 35.36
N THR A 262 17.19 -0.80 34.90
CA THR A 262 15.83 -0.23 34.76
C THR A 262 15.13 -0.09 36.10
N THR A 263 15.34 -1.03 37.04
CA THR A 263 14.82 -0.91 38.42
C THR A 263 15.53 0.18 39.23
N GLU A 264 16.83 0.40 39.04
CA GLU A 264 17.59 1.44 39.74
C GLU A 264 17.11 2.84 39.34
N LYS A 265 16.95 3.08 38.02
CA LYS A 265 16.40 4.33 37.46
C LYS A 265 14.95 4.60 37.86
N HIS A 266 14.15 3.56 38.13
CA HIS A 266 12.77 3.74 38.59
C HIS A 266 12.72 4.08 40.10
N SER A 267 13.67 3.60 40.90
CA SER A 267 13.76 3.96 42.32
C SER A 267 14.24 5.40 42.54
N GLU A 268 15.27 5.85 41.81
CA GLU A 268 15.77 7.24 41.90
C GLU A 268 14.71 8.28 41.50
N ASN A 269 13.87 7.97 40.51
CA ASN A 269 12.81 8.89 40.06
C ASN A 269 11.62 8.94 41.04
N THR A 270 11.43 7.91 41.86
CA THR A 270 10.37 7.87 42.88
C THR A 270 10.78 8.63 44.15
N ASP A 271 12.07 8.62 44.50
CA ASP A 271 12.61 9.37 45.65
C ASP A 271 12.69 10.89 45.38
N LEU A 272 12.90 11.30 44.13
CA LEU A 272 12.84 12.72 43.72
C LEU A 272 11.41 13.29 43.78
N ILE A 273 10.38 12.47 43.58
CA ILE A 273 8.97 12.90 43.65
C ILE A 273 8.50 13.04 45.11
N ASN A 274 9.03 12.23 46.04
CA ASN A 274 8.71 12.32 47.47
C ASN A 274 9.49 13.39 48.24
N THR A 275 10.45 14.07 47.60
CA THR A 275 11.23 15.18 48.22
C THR A 275 10.72 16.57 47.78
N VAL A 276 9.76 16.64 46.85
CA VAL A 276 9.22 17.91 46.29
C VAL A 276 7.71 18.09 46.58
N LEU A 277 7.10 17.21 47.39
CA LEU A 277 5.77 17.37 47.98
C LEU A 277 5.87 17.39 49.51
#